data_AF-A0A0D0AG15-F1
#
_entry.id   AF-A0A0D0AG15-F1
#
_cell.length_a   1.000
_cell.length_b   1.000
_cell.length_c   1.000
_cell.angle_alpha   90.00
_cell.angle_beta   90.00
_cell.angle_gamma   90.00
#
_symmetry.space_group_name_H-M   'P 1'
#
loop_
_entity.id
_entity.type
_entity.pdbx_description
1 polymer ?
#
loop_
_entity_poly.entity_id
_entity_poly.type
_entity_poly.pdbx_seq_one_letter_code
_entity_poly.pdbx_strand_id
1 'polypeptide(L)'
;PPSTLPAQPPLLLVPFTNHIGFRYIPHMIWSFFNERDRVRAGAEAAYALVLGQTRDFRGPNSWRSDDAPLQEEHNSTENRAVSGAQDSVQGGDLDFMLWSEKLFAPHSPLSSISDARKSYYSSLPSRLTAARQLARGEREMTKEEEKNPPASEVELRAERLTKESKWRAQEEGWNIVRPGTGVRWDERFRGVLKVFSVPKKEEGESTGTGAA
;
A
#
# COMPACT_ATOMS: atom_id res chain seq x y z
N PRO A 1 18.76 6.11 16.02
CA PRO A 1 17.77 7.20 15.76
C PRO A 1 17.48 7.97 17.06
N PRO A 2 17.04 9.24 17.01
CA PRO A 2 16.76 10.04 18.22
C PRO A 2 15.61 9.45 19.03
N SER A 3 15.61 9.67 20.35
CA SER A 3 14.63 9.09 21.28
C SER A 3 13.28 9.83 21.28
N THR A 4 13.26 11.09 20.88
CA THR A 4 12.05 11.94 20.83
C THR A 4 11.91 12.57 19.45
N LEU A 5 10.68 12.64 18.96
CA LEU A 5 10.36 13.29 17.69
C LEU A 5 10.02 14.77 17.94
N PRO A 6 10.41 15.70 17.04
CA PRO A 6 9.99 17.09 17.13
C PRO A 6 8.48 17.21 16.88
N ALA A 7 7.88 18.28 17.42
CA ALA A 7 6.47 18.58 17.21
C ALA A 7 6.14 18.66 15.71
N GLN A 8 5.13 17.89 15.28
CA GLN A 8 4.67 17.85 13.90
C GLN A 8 3.48 18.79 13.71
N PRO A 9 3.28 19.32 12.50
CA PRO A 9 2.05 20.07 12.19
C PRO A 9 0.82 19.15 12.30
N PRO A 10 -0.34 19.68 12.71
CA PRO A 10 -1.57 18.92 12.76
C PRO A 10 -2.04 18.48 11.38
N LEU A 11 -2.58 17.26 11.29
CA LEU A 11 -3.08 16.65 10.07
C LEU A 11 -4.58 16.90 9.90
N LEU A 12 -5.01 17.17 8.66
CA LEU A 12 -6.42 17.25 8.30
C LEU A 12 -6.79 15.99 7.50
N LEU A 13 -7.65 15.15 8.07
CA LEU A 13 -8.11 13.94 7.41
C LEU A 13 -9.37 14.26 6.59
N VAL A 14 -9.21 14.29 5.25
CA VAL A 14 -10.31 14.59 4.32
C VAL A 14 -10.73 13.31 3.62
N PRO A 15 -12.00 12.88 3.75
CA PRO A 15 -12.46 11.65 3.09
C PRO A 15 -12.59 11.93 1.59
N PHE A 16 -11.80 11.23 0.78
CA PHE A 16 -11.84 11.36 -0.68
C PHE A 16 -11.71 9.99 -1.34
N THR A 17 -12.64 9.67 -2.24
CA THR A 17 -12.61 8.46 -3.08
C THR A 17 -12.61 8.85 -4.55
N ASN A 18 -11.55 8.44 -5.26
CA ASN A 18 -11.43 8.64 -6.69
C ASN A 18 -11.68 7.33 -7.45
N HIS A 19 -12.76 7.31 -8.24
CA HIS A 19 -13.12 6.17 -9.06
C HIS A 19 -12.42 6.31 -10.42
N ILE A 20 -11.37 5.52 -10.66
CA ILE A 20 -10.57 5.60 -11.90
C ILE A 20 -10.72 4.31 -12.72
N GLY A 21 -11.02 4.46 -14.01
CA GLY A 21 -11.03 3.37 -14.99
C GLY A 21 -12.41 3.01 -15.51
N PHE A 22 -12.46 2.34 -16.66
CA PHE A 22 -13.70 2.02 -17.39
C PHE A 22 -14.71 1.24 -16.56
N ARG A 23 -14.24 0.33 -15.68
CA ARG A 23 -15.10 -0.44 -14.76
C ARG A 23 -15.93 0.45 -13.84
N TYR A 24 -15.45 1.64 -13.51
CA TYR A 24 -16.05 2.51 -12.51
C TYR A 24 -16.81 3.70 -13.11
N ILE A 25 -17.01 3.76 -14.44
CA ILE A 25 -17.81 4.81 -15.10
C ILE A 25 -19.20 4.98 -14.47
N PRO A 26 -19.96 3.92 -14.15
CA PRO A 26 -21.25 4.09 -13.48
C PRO A 26 -21.14 4.81 -12.13
N HIS A 27 -20.12 4.48 -11.33
CA HIS A 27 -19.84 5.16 -10.05
C HIS A 27 -19.39 6.61 -10.27
N MET A 28 -18.64 6.90 -11.33
CA MET A 28 -18.26 8.27 -11.69
C MET A 28 -19.49 9.12 -12.00
N ILE A 29 -20.39 8.63 -12.86
CA ILE A 29 -21.65 9.32 -13.20
C ILE A 29 -22.50 9.53 -11.95
N TRP A 30 -22.65 8.49 -11.12
CA TRP A 30 -23.37 8.60 -9.85
C TRP A 30 -22.77 9.65 -8.92
N SER A 31 -21.43 9.69 -8.83
CA SER A 31 -20.73 10.67 -8.00
C SER A 31 -20.89 12.09 -8.51
N PHE A 32 -20.92 12.28 -9.83
CA PHE A 32 -21.14 13.60 -10.45
C PHE A 32 -22.48 14.21 -10.04
N PHE A 33 -23.54 13.41 -9.99
CA PHE A 33 -24.86 13.88 -9.55
C PHE A 33 -24.99 14.02 -8.02
N ASN A 34 -24.13 13.35 -7.24
CA ASN A 34 -24.14 13.38 -5.77
C ASN A 34 -22.94 14.15 -5.17
N GLU A 35 -22.40 15.13 -5.90
CA GLU A 35 -21.23 15.90 -5.47
C GLU A 35 -21.49 16.72 -4.19
N ARG A 36 -22.76 16.95 -3.85
CA ARG A 36 -23.19 17.66 -2.63
C ARG A 36 -22.57 17.10 -1.36
N ASP A 37 -22.42 15.77 -1.28
CA ASP A 37 -21.84 15.13 -0.10
C ASP A 37 -20.33 15.35 0.01
N ARG A 38 -19.62 15.38 -1.13
CA ARG A 38 -18.19 15.72 -1.20
C ARG A 38 -17.94 17.17 -0.84
N VAL A 39 -18.74 18.09 -1.38
CA VAL A 39 -18.68 19.52 -1.04
C VAL A 39 -18.91 19.72 0.45
N ARG A 40 -19.90 19.03 1.02
CA ARG A 40 -20.17 19.06 2.46
C ARG A 40 -18.98 18.59 3.28
N ALA A 41 -18.44 17.41 2.98
CA ALA A 41 -17.29 16.86 3.70
C ALA A 41 -16.06 17.78 3.60
N GLY A 42 -15.81 18.37 2.43
CA GLY A 42 -14.75 19.36 2.23
C GLY A 42 -14.97 20.65 3.03
N ALA A 43 -16.21 21.16 3.06
CA ALA A 43 -16.57 22.34 3.84
C ALA A 43 -16.42 22.11 5.35
N GLU A 44 -16.82 20.93 5.85
CA GLU A 44 -16.64 20.54 7.25
C GLU A 44 -15.16 20.42 7.63
N ALA A 45 -14.33 19.87 6.74
CA ALA A 45 -12.88 19.81 6.94
C ALA A 45 -12.23 21.22 6.93
N ALA A 46 -12.64 22.09 6.00
CA ALA A 46 -12.18 23.48 5.96
C ALA A 46 -12.62 24.27 7.21
N TYR A 47 -13.83 24.03 7.69
CA TYR A 47 -14.34 24.63 8.92
C TYR A 47 -13.52 24.21 10.14
N ALA A 48 -13.17 22.92 10.26
CA ALA A 48 -12.28 22.44 11.32
C ALA A 48 -10.90 23.13 11.29
N LEU A 49 -10.36 23.35 10.08
CA LEU A 49 -9.09 24.05 9.88
C LEU A 49 -9.17 25.51 10.34
N VAL A 50 -10.21 26.24 9.94
CA VAL A 50 -10.40 27.66 10.30
C VAL A 50 -10.55 27.85 11.80
N LEU A 51 -11.26 26.94 12.48
CA LEU A 51 -11.40 26.98 13.93
C LEU A 51 -10.13 26.61 14.69
N GLY A 52 -9.19 25.92 14.03
CA GLY A 52 -7.91 25.55 14.64
C GLY A 52 -8.00 24.52 15.76
N GLN A 53 -9.15 23.85 15.95
CA GLN A 53 -9.31 22.86 17.00
C GLN A 53 -8.61 21.55 16.62
N THR A 54 -7.69 21.12 17.47
CA THR A 54 -6.91 19.90 17.27
C THR A 54 -7.08 18.95 18.44
N ARG A 55 -7.05 17.65 18.14
CA ARG A 55 -6.95 16.56 19.11
C ARG A 55 -5.72 15.71 18.83
N ASP A 56 -5.31 14.89 19.78
CA ASP A 56 -4.21 13.95 19.55
C ASP A 56 -4.62 12.84 18.55
N PHE A 57 -3.66 12.41 17.74
CA PHE A 57 -3.83 11.29 16.81
C PHE A 57 -3.96 9.99 17.60
N ARG A 58 -5.02 9.23 17.31
CA ARG A 58 -5.29 7.94 17.95
C ARG A 58 -4.58 6.85 17.17
N GLY A 59 -3.48 6.35 17.71
CA GLY A 59 -2.80 5.15 17.20
C GLY A 59 -3.61 3.86 17.43
N PRO A 60 -2.99 2.69 17.22
CA PRO A 60 -3.68 1.41 17.33
C PRO A 60 -4.11 1.13 18.77
N ASN A 61 -5.28 0.48 18.93
CA ASN A 61 -5.89 0.16 20.22
C ASN A 61 -5.25 -1.07 20.90
N SER A 62 -4.65 -1.96 20.11
CA SER A 62 -3.91 -3.11 20.60
C SER A 62 -2.47 -3.05 20.10
N TRP A 63 -1.53 -3.24 21.00
CA TRP A 63 -0.12 -3.45 20.68
C TRP A 63 0.00 -4.78 19.92
N ARG A 64 -0.08 -4.75 18.58
CA ARG A 64 0.55 -5.81 17.79
C ARG A 64 2.05 -5.61 17.98
N SER A 65 2.70 -6.49 18.73
CA SER A 65 4.15 -6.46 18.90
C SER A 65 4.81 -6.56 17.51
N ASP A 66 5.38 -5.45 17.06
CA ASP A 66 5.98 -5.24 15.73
C ASP A 66 7.31 -6.02 15.52
N ASP A 67 7.68 -6.88 16.48
CA ASP A 67 8.88 -7.73 16.47
C ASP A 67 8.59 -9.19 16.10
N ALA A 68 7.34 -9.55 15.82
CA ALA A 68 7.11 -10.83 15.15
C ALA A 68 7.78 -10.71 13.77
N PRO A 69 8.81 -11.52 13.45
CA PRO A 69 9.27 -11.60 12.08
C PRO A 69 8.03 -11.85 11.22
N LEU A 70 7.99 -11.24 10.03
CA LEU A 70 7.14 -11.72 8.95
C LEU A 70 7.45 -13.21 8.85
N GLN A 71 6.72 -14.06 9.58
CA GLN A 71 6.87 -15.49 9.47
C GLN A 71 6.53 -15.72 8.03
N GLU A 72 7.56 -16.10 7.27
CA GLU A 72 7.39 -16.66 5.97
C GLU A 72 6.39 -17.80 6.16
N GLU A 73 5.10 -17.53 5.90
CA GLU A 73 4.13 -18.57 5.58
C GLU A 73 4.51 -19.12 4.20
N HIS A 74 5.72 -19.67 4.13
CA HIS A 74 6.22 -20.57 3.11
C HIS A 74 5.62 -21.95 3.39
N ASN A 75 4.31 -22.03 3.54
CA ASN A 75 3.58 -23.28 3.57
C ASN A 75 2.22 -23.04 2.90
N SER A 76 2.24 -23.22 1.58
CA SER A 76 1.24 -24.03 0.88
C SER A 76 -0.19 -23.90 1.39
N THR A 77 -0.96 -22.90 0.94
CA THR A 77 -2.30 -23.09 0.37
C THR A 77 -2.80 -21.73 -0.17
N GLU A 78 -2.83 -21.55 -1.49
CA GLU A 78 -3.54 -20.43 -2.14
C GLU A 78 -5.09 -20.48 -1.96
N ASN A 79 -5.60 -21.35 -1.09
CA ASN A 79 -7.02 -21.58 -0.84
C ASN A 79 -7.43 -21.44 0.64
N ARG A 80 -6.68 -20.70 1.47
CA ARG A 80 -7.32 -20.11 2.66
C ARG A 80 -8.11 -18.91 2.19
N ALA A 81 -9.36 -19.22 1.85
CA ALA A 81 -10.38 -18.31 1.43
C ALA A 81 -10.34 -17.00 2.23
N VAL A 82 -10.70 -15.93 1.52
CA VAL A 82 -10.96 -14.55 1.92
C VAL A 82 -12.12 -14.48 2.94
N SER A 83 -12.03 -15.28 3.99
CA SER A 83 -13.06 -15.51 5.00
C SER A 83 -12.33 -15.79 6.32
N GLY A 84 -11.80 -14.72 6.90
CA GLY A 84 -11.04 -14.77 8.15
C GLY A 84 -10.14 -13.56 8.41
N ALA A 85 -9.90 -12.72 7.40
CA ALA A 85 -9.47 -11.35 7.64
C ALA A 85 -10.65 -10.62 8.29
N GLN A 86 -10.74 -10.67 9.62
CA GLN A 86 -11.34 -9.56 10.35
C GLN A 86 -10.74 -8.31 9.72
N ASP A 87 -11.59 -7.37 9.29
CA ASP A 87 -11.18 -6.02 8.92
C ASP A 87 -10.03 -5.64 9.86
N SER A 88 -8.84 -5.35 9.31
CA SER A 88 -7.65 -5.06 10.10
C SER A 88 -7.81 -3.70 10.76
N VAL A 89 -8.83 -3.57 11.62
CA VAL A 89 -9.17 -2.42 12.44
C VAL A 89 -8.05 -2.36 13.46
N GLN A 90 -7.01 -1.61 13.11
CA GLN A 90 -5.92 -1.31 14.03
C GLN A 90 -6.43 -0.44 15.16
N GLY A 91 -7.51 0.29 14.92
CA GLY A 91 -8.17 1.20 15.84
C GLY A 91 -7.75 2.65 15.61
N GLY A 92 -8.55 3.55 16.16
CA GLY A 92 -8.25 4.96 16.18
C GLY A 92 -8.34 5.62 14.80
N ASP A 93 -7.35 6.44 14.48
CA ASP A 93 -7.28 7.23 13.24
C ASP A 93 -6.55 6.50 12.11
N LEU A 94 -5.92 5.34 12.40
CA LEU A 94 -5.25 4.52 11.38
C LEU A 94 -6.24 3.82 10.44
N ASP A 95 -7.46 3.58 10.92
CA ASP A 95 -8.53 2.97 10.11
C ASP A 95 -9.28 4.01 9.26
N PHE A 96 -8.75 5.23 9.16
CA PHE A 96 -9.33 6.27 8.33
C PHE A 96 -9.48 5.78 6.88
N MET A 97 -10.71 5.85 6.36
CA MET A 97 -11.05 5.44 5.00
C MET A 97 -10.83 3.94 4.67
N LEU A 98 -10.69 3.05 5.66
CA LEU A 98 -10.54 1.60 5.45
C LEU A 98 -11.68 0.99 4.61
N TRP A 99 -12.90 1.53 4.75
CA TRP A 99 -14.05 1.11 3.94
C TRP A 99 -13.84 1.32 2.43
N SER A 100 -13.08 2.34 2.03
CA SER A 100 -12.86 2.68 0.64
C SER A 100 -11.91 1.73 -0.07
N GLU A 101 -11.03 1.05 0.68
CA GLU A 101 -10.15 0.02 0.12
C GLU A 101 -10.95 -1.14 -0.47
N LYS A 102 -12.14 -1.44 0.09
CA LYS A 102 -13.06 -2.49 -0.41
C LYS A 102 -13.58 -2.19 -1.82
N LEU A 103 -13.54 -0.94 -2.28
CA LEU A 103 -14.01 -0.56 -3.63
C LEU A 103 -13.09 -1.07 -4.73
N PHE A 104 -11.81 -1.28 -4.41
CA PHE A 104 -10.80 -1.71 -5.37
C PHE A 104 -10.36 -3.13 -5.07
N ALA A 105 -10.57 -4.03 -6.04
CA ALA A 105 -10.12 -5.39 -5.90
C ALA A 105 -8.57 -5.41 -5.91
N PRO A 106 -7.92 -5.98 -4.88
CA PRO A 106 -6.47 -6.10 -4.85
C PRO A 106 -6.01 -7.06 -5.94
N HIS A 107 -5.03 -6.65 -6.75
CA HIS A 107 -4.39 -7.55 -7.72
C HIS A 107 -3.01 -7.95 -7.21
N SER A 108 -2.85 -9.23 -6.88
CA SER A 108 -1.58 -9.78 -6.40
C SER A 108 -0.58 -9.95 -7.56
N PRO A 109 0.63 -9.37 -7.49
CA PRO A 109 1.66 -9.58 -8.50
C PRO A 109 2.38 -10.93 -8.33
N LEU A 110 2.14 -11.68 -7.26
CA LEU A 110 2.94 -12.84 -6.87
C LEU A 110 2.96 -13.95 -7.94
N SER A 111 1.84 -14.24 -8.59
CA SER A 111 1.77 -15.24 -9.66
C SER A 111 2.64 -14.83 -10.84
N SER A 112 2.50 -13.59 -11.31
CA SER A 112 3.28 -13.01 -12.41
C SER A 112 4.78 -13.02 -12.13
N ILE A 113 5.19 -12.74 -10.89
CA ILE A 113 6.59 -12.80 -10.46
C ILE A 113 7.11 -14.24 -10.50
N SER A 114 6.32 -15.19 -10.01
CA SER A 114 6.69 -16.61 -10.03
C SER A 114 6.90 -17.13 -11.44
N ASP A 115 6.02 -16.75 -12.38
CA ASP A 115 6.10 -17.17 -13.78
C ASP A 115 7.25 -16.47 -14.52
N ALA A 116 7.50 -15.20 -14.22
CA ALA A 116 8.66 -14.47 -14.72
C ALA A 116 9.98 -15.08 -14.23
N ARG A 117 10.04 -15.51 -12.97
CA ARG A 117 11.23 -16.16 -12.40
C ARG A 117 11.46 -17.52 -13.04
N LYS A 118 10.42 -18.35 -13.19
CA LYS A 118 10.49 -19.66 -13.87
C LYS A 118 10.96 -19.54 -15.32
N SER A 119 10.36 -18.63 -16.09
CA SER A 119 10.72 -18.41 -17.51
C SER A 119 12.14 -17.87 -17.69
N TYR A 120 12.63 -17.06 -16.76
CA TYR A 120 14.02 -16.61 -16.79
C TYR A 120 15.01 -17.74 -16.51
N TYR A 121 14.78 -18.54 -15.47
CA TYR A 121 15.69 -19.64 -15.14
C TYR A 121 15.63 -20.80 -16.13
N SER A 122 14.52 -21.02 -16.83
CA SER A 122 14.44 -22.01 -17.90
C SER A 122 15.23 -21.60 -19.16
N SER A 123 15.29 -20.30 -19.46
CA SER A 123 16.03 -19.75 -20.61
C SER A 123 17.50 -19.43 -20.32
N LEU A 124 17.89 -19.32 -19.05
CA LEU A 124 19.26 -18.95 -18.66
C LEU A 124 20.35 -19.96 -19.12
N PRO A 125 20.16 -21.29 -19.04
CA PRO A 125 21.18 -22.25 -19.44
C PRO A 125 21.57 -22.14 -20.91
N SER A 126 20.59 -22.00 -21.82
CA SER A 126 20.86 -21.87 -23.26
C SER A 126 21.56 -20.55 -23.60
N ARG A 127 21.23 -19.46 -22.89
CA ARG A 127 21.93 -18.17 -23.03
C ARG A 127 23.37 -18.24 -22.53
N LEU A 128 23.61 -18.94 -21.41
CA LEU A 128 24.96 -19.14 -20.87
C LEU A 128 25.82 -20.00 -21.79
N THR A 129 25.28 -21.07 -22.40
CA THR A 129 26.04 -21.88 -23.36
C THR A 129 26.40 -21.07 -24.60
N ALA A 130 25.46 -20.30 -25.14
CA ALA A 130 25.71 -19.42 -26.28
C ALA A 130 26.78 -18.35 -25.97
N ALA A 131 26.67 -17.67 -24.83
CA ALA A 131 27.65 -16.67 -24.40
C ALA A 131 29.06 -17.27 -24.22
N ARG A 132 29.15 -18.49 -23.68
CA ARG A 132 30.45 -19.19 -23.50
C ARG A 132 31.05 -19.65 -24.83
N GLN A 133 30.26 -20.17 -25.76
CA GLN A 133 30.72 -20.56 -27.09
C GLN A 133 31.26 -19.38 -27.88
N LEU A 134 30.57 -18.23 -27.82
CA LEU A 134 31.00 -16.99 -28.45
C LEU A 134 32.27 -16.43 -27.79
N ALA A 135 32.33 -16.40 -26.45
CA ALA A 135 33.51 -15.92 -25.73
C ALA A 135 34.77 -16.78 -25.98
N ARG A 136 34.59 -18.08 -26.24
CA ARG A 136 35.68 -19.01 -26.59
C ARG A 136 36.02 -19.01 -28.08
N GLY A 137 35.23 -18.35 -28.92
CA GLY A 137 35.38 -18.40 -30.38
C GLY A 137 35.07 -19.78 -30.99
N GLU A 138 34.36 -20.67 -30.26
CA GLU A 138 33.94 -21.98 -30.77
C GLU A 138 32.88 -21.85 -31.87
N ARG A 139 32.17 -20.72 -31.92
CA ARG A 139 31.17 -20.37 -32.93
C ARG A 139 31.32 -18.91 -33.36
N GLU A 140 31.11 -18.64 -34.65
CA GLU A 140 30.96 -17.27 -35.17
C GLU A 140 29.55 -16.73 -34.96
N MET A 141 29.43 -15.41 -34.77
CA MET A 141 28.12 -14.75 -34.70
C MET A 141 27.34 -15.00 -35.98
N THR A 142 26.06 -15.35 -35.85
CA THR A 142 25.17 -15.39 -37.01
C THR A 142 24.89 -13.96 -37.49
N LYS A 143 24.48 -13.80 -38.75
CA LYS A 143 24.11 -12.49 -39.32
C LYS A 143 22.99 -11.77 -38.54
N GLU A 144 22.18 -12.52 -37.79
CA GLU A 144 21.13 -11.99 -36.92
C GLU A 144 21.68 -11.49 -35.58
N GLU A 145 22.63 -12.22 -35.00
CA GLU A 145 23.35 -11.81 -33.79
C GLU A 145 24.27 -10.63 -34.04
N GLU A 146 24.83 -10.49 -35.24
CA GLU A 146 25.64 -9.33 -35.62
C GLU A 146 24.85 -8.02 -35.53
N LYS A 147 23.55 -8.07 -35.81
CA LYS A 147 22.64 -6.93 -35.65
C LYS A 147 22.20 -6.73 -34.20
N ASN A 148 22.07 -7.81 -33.42
CA ASN A 148 21.65 -7.79 -32.03
C ASN A 148 22.52 -8.74 -31.20
N PRO A 149 23.65 -8.26 -30.66
CA PRO A 149 24.61 -9.12 -30.00
C PRO A 149 24.00 -9.78 -28.76
N PRO A 150 24.17 -11.10 -28.57
CA PRO A 150 23.70 -11.76 -27.37
C PRO A 150 24.52 -11.29 -26.15
N ALA A 151 23.85 -11.24 -25.00
CA ALA A 151 24.47 -10.76 -23.76
C ALA A 151 25.70 -11.60 -23.35
N SER A 152 26.75 -10.92 -22.89
CA SER A 152 27.95 -11.58 -22.36
C SER A 152 27.68 -12.29 -21.02
N GLU A 153 28.56 -13.20 -20.59
CA GLU A 153 28.38 -13.89 -19.29
C GLU A 153 28.34 -12.90 -18.11
N VAL A 154 29.11 -11.81 -18.19
CA VAL A 154 29.13 -10.75 -17.17
C VAL A 154 27.80 -10.00 -17.16
N GLU A 155 27.27 -9.67 -18.35
CA GLU A 155 25.96 -9.02 -18.49
C GLU A 155 24.83 -9.92 -18.02
N LEU A 156 24.86 -11.23 -18.29
CA LEU A 156 23.86 -12.18 -17.77
C LEU A 156 23.86 -12.27 -16.24
N ARG A 157 25.03 -12.14 -15.60
CA ARG A 157 25.13 -12.06 -14.13
C ARG A 157 24.56 -10.76 -13.59
N ALA A 158 24.84 -9.64 -14.24
CA ALA A 158 24.26 -8.34 -13.89
C ALA A 158 22.73 -8.35 -14.07
N GLU A 159 22.25 -8.86 -15.21
CA GLU A 159 20.82 -9.01 -15.52
C GLU A 159 20.12 -9.85 -14.45
N ARG A 160 20.73 -10.98 -14.03
CA ARG A 160 20.20 -11.81 -12.95
C ARG A 160 20.04 -11.00 -11.66
N LEU A 161 21.08 -10.27 -11.26
CA LEU A 161 21.06 -9.48 -10.03
C LEU A 161 19.95 -8.43 -10.08
N THR A 162 19.85 -7.68 -11.18
CA THR A 162 18.81 -6.66 -11.35
C THR A 162 17.39 -7.25 -11.33
N LYS A 163 17.15 -8.37 -12.03
CA LYS A 163 15.84 -9.03 -12.04
C LYS A 163 15.46 -9.55 -10.67
N GLU A 164 16.37 -10.24 -9.98
CA GLU A 164 16.13 -10.75 -8.63
C GLU A 164 15.90 -9.64 -7.62
N SER A 165 16.64 -8.53 -7.72
CA SER A 165 16.40 -7.36 -6.88
C SER A 165 15.01 -6.77 -7.13
N LYS A 166 14.59 -6.69 -8.40
CA LYS A 166 13.27 -6.17 -8.76
C LYS A 166 12.15 -7.08 -8.25
N TRP A 167 12.26 -8.40 -8.44
CA TRP A 167 11.25 -9.35 -7.97
C TRP A 167 11.11 -9.32 -6.45
N ARG A 168 12.23 -9.31 -5.70
CA ARG A 168 12.19 -9.18 -4.24
C ARG A 168 11.55 -7.87 -3.78
N ALA A 169 11.90 -6.75 -4.42
CA ALA A 169 11.28 -5.47 -4.10
C ALA A 169 9.76 -5.45 -4.38
N GLN A 170 9.31 -6.13 -5.44
CA GLN A 170 7.88 -6.27 -5.75
C GLN A 170 7.16 -7.19 -4.76
N GLU A 171 7.77 -8.31 -4.36
CA GLU A 171 7.24 -9.21 -3.33
C GLU A 171 7.10 -8.49 -1.98
N GLU A 172 8.15 -7.76 -1.56
CA GLU A 172 8.14 -6.97 -0.32
C GLU A 172 7.12 -5.82 -0.38
N GLY A 173 7.10 -5.07 -1.49
CA GLY A 173 6.12 -4.01 -1.70
C GLY A 173 4.69 -4.53 -1.65
N TRP A 174 4.42 -5.72 -2.21
CA TRP A 174 3.12 -6.36 -2.09
C TRP A 174 2.79 -6.72 -0.65
N ASN A 175 3.74 -7.24 0.13
CA ASN A 175 3.49 -7.58 1.53
C ASN A 175 3.11 -6.36 2.38
N ILE A 176 3.67 -5.18 2.06
CA ILE A 176 3.35 -3.91 2.73
C ILE A 176 1.93 -3.43 2.37
N VAL A 177 1.56 -3.49 1.09
CA VAL A 177 0.29 -2.91 0.58
C VAL A 177 -0.86 -3.92 0.57
N ARG A 178 -0.59 -5.19 0.89
CA ARG A 178 -1.61 -6.25 0.91
C ARG A 178 -2.75 -5.84 1.86
N PRO A 179 -4.02 -6.00 1.42
CA PRO A 179 -5.16 -5.76 2.29
C PRO A 179 -5.07 -6.62 3.55
N GLY A 180 -5.31 -6.01 4.71
CA GLY A 180 -5.27 -6.69 6.00
C GLY A 180 -3.91 -6.66 6.72
N THR A 181 -2.81 -6.24 6.08
CA THR A 181 -1.50 -6.09 6.76
C THR A 181 -1.55 -4.97 7.82
N GLY A 182 -2.34 -3.92 7.57
CA GLY A 182 -2.42 -2.72 8.41
C GLY A 182 -1.24 -1.76 8.21
N VAL A 183 -1.34 -0.56 8.77
CA VAL A 183 -0.29 0.47 8.73
C VAL A 183 0.76 0.22 9.82
N ARG A 184 2.04 0.38 9.52
CA ARG A 184 3.10 0.32 10.53
C ARG A 184 3.04 1.55 11.44
N TRP A 185 3.06 1.34 12.75
CA TRP A 185 2.96 2.38 13.76
C TRP A 185 4.20 2.41 14.66
N ASP A 186 4.81 3.59 14.81
CA ASP A 186 5.87 3.82 15.79
C ASP A 186 5.29 4.57 17.00
N GLU A 187 5.49 4.05 18.21
CA GLU A 187 4.97 4.64 19.44
C GLU A 187 5.49 6.05 19.71
N ARG A 188 6.64 6.40 19.13
CA ARG A 188 7.18 7.76 19.24
C ARG A 188 6.23 8.81 18.65
N PHE A 189 5.29 8.42 17.79
CA PHE A 189 4.27 9.32 17.25
C PHE A 189 3.12 9.59 18.23
N ARG A 190 2.96 8.79 19.29
CA ARG A 190 1.88 8.96 20.26
C ARG A 190 2.06 10.28 21.00
N GLY A 191 1.03 11.14 20.95
CA GLY A 191 1.05 12.48 21.55
C GLY A 191 1.87 13.53 20.77
N VAL A 192 2.61 13.13 19.73
CA VAL A 192 3.30 14.06 18.82
C VAL A 192 2.41 14.44 17.64
N LEU A 193 1.72 13.46 17.06
CA LEU A 193 0.79 13.69 15.97
C LEU A 193 -0.54 14.23 16.49
N LYS A 194 -1.04 15.25 15.81
CA LYS A 194 -2.33 15.88 16.08
C LYS A 194 -3.20 15.88 14.84
N VAL A 195 -4.52 15.87 15.02
CA VAL A 195 -5.52 15.87 13.95
C VAL A 195 -6.52 16.99 14.19
N PHE A 196 -6.92 17.70 13.14
CA PHE A 196 -8.01 18.66 13.24
C PHE A 196 -9.35 17.97 13.52
N SER A 197 -10.13 18.51 14.45
CA SER A 197 -11.44 17.99 14.80
C SER A 197 -12.52 19.05 14.65
N VAL A 198 -13.67 18.67 14.10
CA VAL A 198 -14.86 19.52 14.11
C VAL A 198 -15.34 19.65 15.57
N PRO A 199 -15.63 20.86 16.08
CA PRO A 199 -16.22 21.02 17.41
C PRO A 199 -17.51 20.21 17.49
N LYS A 200 -17.67 19.44 18.57
CA LYS A 200 -18.95 18.85 18.89
C LYS A 200 -19.93 20.01 19.12
N LYS A 201 -20.98 20.10 18.32
CA LYS A 201 -22.05 21.08 18.53
C LYS A 201 -22.57 20.86 19.96
N GLU A 202 -22.44 21.86 20.82
CA GLU A 202 -22.99 21.79 22.18
C GLU A 202 -24.50 21.55 22.03
N GLU A 203 -24.96 20.36 22.40
CA GLU A 203 -26.39 20.08 22.56
C GLU A 203 -26.83 20.90 23.77
N GLY A 204 -27.47 22.04 23.49
CA GLY A 204 -27.94 22.96 24.51
C GLY A 204 -28.84 22.27 25.53
N GLU A 205 -28.40 22.31 26.79
CA GLU A 205 -29.17 22.74 27.96
C GLU A 205 -30.71 22.73 27.77
N SER A 206 -31.32 21.55 27.83
CA SER A 206 -32.76 21.41 27.99
C SER A 206 -33.14 21.74 29.44
N THR A 207 -33.42 23.03 29.67
CA THR A 207 -34.38 23.58 30.64
C THR A 207 -34.83 22.64 31.76
N GLY A 208 -34.18 22.73 32.92
CA GLY A 208 -34.80 22.34 34.19
C GLY A 208 -35.76 23.44 34.66
N THR A 209 -37.06 23.29 34.42
CA THR A 209 -38.10 23.93 35.25
C THR A 209 -39.46 23.25 35.00
N GLY A 210 -40.04 22.67 36.05
CA GLY A 210 -41.35 22.03 35.98
C GLY A 210 -41.70 21.24 37.23
N ALA A 211 -41.44 21.80 38.41
CA ALA A 211 -42.03 21.34 39.66
C ALA A 211 -42.98 22.43 40.16
N ALA A 212 -44.29 22.20 40.00
CA ALA A 212 -45.38 22.71 40.81
C ALA A 212 -46.65 21.92 40.46
#